data_AF-T0M9S2-F1
#
_entry.id   AF-T0M9S2-F1
#
_cell.length_a   1.000
_cell.length_b   1.000
_cell.length_c   1.000
_cell.angle_alpha   90.00
_cell.angle_beta   90.00
_cell.angle_gamma   90.00
#
_symmetry.space_group_name_H-M   'P 1'
#
loop_
_entity.id
_entity.type
_entity.pdbx_description
1 polymer ?
#
loop_
_entity_poly.entity_id
_entity_poly.type
_entity_poly.pdbx_seq_one_letter_code
_entity_poly.pdbx_strand_id
1 'polypeptide(L)' 'MVKITINLDELIYEEIMKESVEKYGSTKNISKIINQRLKSRKSHTGCGKKRLSFRVKEEFANLDADVEIKNRSGIT' A
#
# COMPACT_ATOMS: atom_id res chain seq x y z
N MET A 1 2.00 -22.53 -14.68
CA MET A 1 2.89 -22.00 -13.62
C MET A 1 4.10 -21.39 -14.29
N VAL A 2 4.30 -20.08 -14.18
CA VAL A 2 5.45 -19.41 -14.82
C VAL A 2 6.64 -19.52 -13.90
N LYS A 3 7.74 -20.10 -14.39
CA LYS A 3 9.02 -20.15 -13.67
C LYS A 3 9.82 -18.92 -14.08
N ILE A 4 10.23 -18.12 -13.10
CA ILE A 4 11.07 -16.94 -13.31
C ILE A 4 12.41 -17.23 -12.67
N THR A 5 13.48 -17.14 -13.46
CA THR A 5 14.85 -17.21 -12.97
C THR A 5 15.30 -15.81 -12.59
N ILE A 6 15.86 -15.65 -11.39
CA ILE A 6 16.36 -14.38 -10.88
C ILE A 6 17.80 -14.63 -10.43
N ASN A 7 18.72 -13.82 -10.93
CA ASN A 7 20.09 -13.81 -10.42
C ASN A 7 20.12 -12.89 -9.20
N LEU A 8 20.60 -13.40 -8.08
CA LEU A 8 20.70 -12.67 -6.82
C LEU A 8 22.19 -12.51 -6.48
N ASP A 9 22.55 -11.35 -5.95
CA ASP A 9 23.84 -11.17 -5.31
C ASP A 9 23.93 -12.03 -4.04
N GLU A 10 25.13 -12.47 -3.71
CA GLU A 10 25.39 -13.41 -2.62
C GLU A 10 24.89 -12.88 -1.26
N LEU A 11 25.13 -11.59 -0.98
CA LEU A 11 24.63 -10.92 0.22
C LEU A 11 23.10 -10.93 0.33
N ILE A 12 22.41 -10.71 -0.80
CA ILE A 12 20.94 -10.71 -0.85
C ILE A 12 20.40 -12.14 -0.68
N TYR A 13 21.10 -13.11 -1.28
CA TYR A 13 20.75 -14.52 -1.14
C TYR A 13 20.81 -14.96 0.33
N GLU A 14 21.91 -14.65 1.03
CA GLU A 14 22.08 -14.97 2.45
C GLU A 14 21.00 -14.33 3.34
N GLU A 15 20.68 -13.06 3.12
CA GLU A 15 19.65 -12.33 3.86
C GLU A 15 18.28 -13.03 3.70
N ILE A 16 17.90 -13.37 2.47
CA ILE A 16 16.63 -14.05 2.19
C ILE A 16 16.63 -15.48 2.76
N MET A 17 17.77 -16.18 2.70
CA MET A 17 17.90 -17.51 3.28
C MET A 17 17.65 -17.49 4.79
N LYS A 18 18.30 -16.55 5.49
CA LYS A 18 18.15 -16.36 6.92
C LYS A 18 16.70 -16.06 7.29
N GLU A 19 16.06 -15.13 6.58
CA GLU A 19 14.64 -14.80 6.79
C GLU A 19 13.73 -16.01 6.54
N SER A 20 14.05 -16.87 5.56
CA SER A 20 13.29 -18.10 5.27
C SER A 20 13.39 -19.13 6.38
N VAL A 21 14.57 -19.28 6.97
CA VAL A 21 14.79 -20.19 8.10
C VAL A 21 14.11 -19.65 9.35
N GLU A 22 14.21 -18.35 9.64
CA GLU A 22 13.59 -17.73 10.81
C GLU A 22 12.05 -17.77 10.76
N LYS A 23 11.44 -17.45 9.61
CA LYS A 23 9.97 -17.39 9.49
C LYS A 23 9.31 -18.73 9.24
N TYR A 24 9.96 -19.61 8.47
CA TYR A 24 9.33 -20.83 7.95
C TYR A 24 10.11 -22.11 8.26
N GLY A 25 11.24 -22.02 8.98
CA GLY A 25 12.05 -23.18 9.40
C GLY A 25 12.72 -23.94 8.26
N SER A 26 12.67 -23.43 7.03
CA SER A 26 13.21 -24.13 5.86
C SER A 26 13.58 -23.20 4.71
N THR A 27 14.69 -23.50 4.06
CA THR A 27 15.17 -22.83 2.84
C THR A 27 14.32 -23.13 1.61
N LYS A 28 13.52 -24.21 1.62
CA LYS A 28 12.58 -24.52 0.53
C LYS A 28 11.50 -23.44 0.34
N ASN A 29 11.30 -22.59 1.35
CA ASN A 29 10.29 -21.52 1.35
C ASN A 29 10.83 -20.16 0.88
N ILE A 30 12.08 -20.06 0.40
CA ILE A 30 12.67 -18.82 -0.15
C ILE A 30 11.78 -18.21 -1.24
N SER A 31 11.19 -19.05 -2.09
CA SER A 31 10.26 -18.62 -3.15
C SER A 31 9.03 -17.88 -2.60
N LYS A 32 8.52 -18.26 -1.42
CA LYS A 32 7.40 -17.56 -0.78
C LYS A 32 7.80 -16.16 -0.33
N ILE A 33 9.00 -16.02 0.24
CA ILE A 33 9.53 -14.71 0.67
C ILE A 33 9.76 -13.80 -0.53
N ILE A 34 10.38 -14.30 -1.60
CA ILE A 34 10.61 -13.52 -2.83
C ILE A 34 9.27 -13.03 -3.39
N ASN A 35 8.29 -13.93 -3.50
CA ASN A 35 6.97 -13.57 -4.01
C ASN A 35 6.24 -12.56 -3.11
N GLN A 36 6.39 -12.69 -1.78
CA GLN A 36 5.83 -11.73 -0.83
C GLN A 36 6.47 -10.35 -0.99
N ARG A 37 7.81 -10.26 -1.00
CA ARG A 37 8.55 -9.01 -1.22
C ARG A 37 8.17 -8.34 -2.55
N LEU A 38 8.07 -9.12 -3.64
CA LEU A 38 7.63 -8.63 -4.96
C LEU A 38 6.18 -8.11 -4.94
N LYS A 39 5.27 -8.79 -4.23
CA LYS A 39 3.87 -8.38 -4.09
C LYS A 39 3.72 -7.10 -3.27
N SER A 40 4.46 -6.98 -2.16
CA SER A 40 4.47 -5.78 -1.31
C SER A 40 4.98 -4.53 -2.04
N ARG A 41 5.98 -4.68 -2.91
CA ARG A 41 6.46 -3.56 -3.74
C ARG A 41 5.40 -3.07 -4.73
N LYS A 42 4.58 -3.96 -5.29
CA LYS A 42 3.47 -3.56 -6.18
C LYS A 42 2.35 -2.80 -5.45
N SER A 43 2.13 -3.04 -4.16
CA SER A 43 1.08 -2.33 -3.41
C SER A 43 1.42 -0.90 -3.04
N HIS A 44 2.69 -0.48 -3.07
CA HIS A 44 3.06 0.92 -2.80
C HIS A 44 2.85 1.86 -4.00
N THR A 45 2.84 1.33 -5.22
CA THR A 45 2.52 2.09 -6.46
C THR A 45 1.15 1.75 -7.04
N GLY A 46 0.44 0.78 -6.44
CA GLY A 46 -0.85 0.28 -6.90
C GLY A 46 -2.00 0.73 -6.02
N CYS A 47 -2.24 2.04 -5.88
CA CYS A 47 -3.59 2.50 -5.60
C CYS A 47 -4.42 2.19 -6.85
N GLY A 48 -4.92 0.94 -6.96
CA GLY A 48 -5.96 0.63 -7.93
C GLY A 48 -7.05 1.67 -7.74
N LYS A 49 -7.45 2.36 -8.82
CA LYS A 49 -8.38 3.50 -8.82
C LYS A 49 -9.69 3.13 -8.13
N LYS A 50 -9.71 3.11 -6.80
CA LYS A 50 -10.93 2.97 -6.01
C LYS A 50 -11.56 4.35 -6.04
N ARG A 51 -12.74 4.43 -6.64
CA ARG A 51 -13.58 5.63 -6.56
C ARG A 51 -13.76 5.97 -5.08
N LEU A 52 -13.26 7.12 -4.68
CA LEU A 52 -13.51 7.69 -3.37
C LEU A 52 -14.95 8.21 -3.39
N SER A 53 -15.85 7.53 -2.71
CA SER A 53 -17.25 7.95 -2.59
C SER A 53 -17.50 8.46 -1.18
N PHE A 54 -17.95 9.70 -1.07
CA PHE A 54 -18.40 10.27 0.20
C PHE A 54 -19.92 10.35 0.19
N ARG A 55 -20.56 9.98 1.31
CA ARG A 55 -21.97 10.29 1.54
C ARG A 55 -22.02 11.64 2.23
N VAL A 56 -22.53 12.65 1.53
CA VAL A 56 -22.82 13.95 2.13
C VAL A 56 -23.99 13.76 3.09
N LYS A 57 -23.84 14.22 4.33
CA LYS A 57 -24.95 14.24 5.30
C LYS A 57 -25.87 15.41 4.96
N GLU A 58 -27.17 15.27 5.22
CA GLU A 58 -28.18 16.30 4.94
C GLU A 58 -27.86 17.65 5.60
N GLU A 59 -27.22 17.63 6.78
CA GLU A 59 -26.78 18.83 7.51
C GLU A 59 -25.80 19.72 6.72
N PHE A 60 -25.12 19.17 5.71
CA PHE A 60 -24.17 19.90 4.86
C PHE A 60 -24.72 20.17 3.44
N ALA A 61 -25.94 19.73 3.13
CA ALA A 61 -26.50 19.88 1.78
C ALA A 61 -26.86 21.34 1.43
N ASN A 62 -27.22 22.13 2.45
CA ASN A 62 -27.62 23.53 2.31
C ASN A 62 -26.56 24.49 2.88
N LEU A 63 -25.37 23.97 3.21
CA LEU A 63 -24.31 24.79 3.78
C LEU A 63 -23.63 25.58 2.67
N ASP A 64 -23.83 26.90 2.67
CA ASP A 64 -23.10 27.79 1.78
C ASP A 64 -21.74 28.09 2.41
N ALA A 65 -20.71 27.40 1.92
CA ALA A 65 -19.36 27.48 2.44
C ALA A 65 -18.80 28.91 2.38
N ASP A 66 -19.15 29.68 1.34
CA ASP A 66 -18.62 31.02 1.16
C ASP A 66 -19.22 31.99 2.19
N VAL A 67 -20.51 31.83 2.50
CA VAL A 67 -21.20 32.61 3.55
C VAL A 67 -20.68 32.24 4.94
N GLU A 68 -20.47 30.94 5.21
CA GLU A 68 -19.97 30.49 6.51
C GLU A 68 -18.53 30.95 6.76
N ILE A 69 -17.67 30.92 5.74
CA ILE A 69 -16.30 31.45 5.83
C ILE A 69 -16.33 32.96 6.07
N LYS A 70 -17.19 33.70 5.35
CA LYS A 70 -17.34 35.16 5.50
C LYS A 70 -17.78 35.56 6.92
N ASN A 71 -18.73 34.81 7.48
CA ASN A 71 -19.21 34.99 8.86
C ASN A 71 -18.11 34.67 9.90
N ARG A 72 -17.27 33.66 9.64
CA ARG A 72 -16.14 33.30 10.52
C ARG A 72 -14.96 34.26 10.42
N SER A 73 -14.67 34.78 9.23
CA SER A 73 -13.55 35.71 9.03
C SER A 73 -13.88 37.15 9.43
N GLY A 74 -15.15 37.45 9.72
CA GLY A 74 -15.59 38.80 10.12
C GLY A 74 -15.39 39.85 9.03
N ILE A 75 -15.32 39.41 7.77
CA ILE A 75 -15.14 40.31 6.61
C ILE A 75 -16.54 40.60 6.09
N THR A 76 -17.07 41.77 6.41
CA THR A 76 -18.38 42.25 5.91
C THR A 76 -18.39 42.45 4.40
#